data_AF-A0A0Q3HWA5-F1
#
_entry.id   AF-A0A0Q3HWA5-F1
#
_cell.length_a   1.000
_cell.length_b   1.000
_cell.length_c   1.000
_cell.angle_alpha   90.00
_cell.angle_beta   90.00
_cell.angle_gamma   90.00
#
_symmetry.space_group_name_H-M   'P 1'
#
loop_
_entity.id
_entity.type
_entity.pdbx_description
1 polymer ?
#
loop_
_entity_poly.entity_id
_entity_poly.type
_entity_poly.pdbx_seq_one_letter_code
_entity_poly.pdbx_strand_id
1 'polypeptide(L)'
;MEIKEGFFEITVKESKSINDVRFLRVNFPEKDAAKIHIYYSKLKEREILNIKSEIQTIVKLSDKALNLLAEREFFEKGLVVIYSLLKNYDFLVVTDVGFSYESIDVFRVLMKKIIENFGNKCIYFVRHKNEKVKVNFTFIGKRY
;
A
#
# COMPACT_ATOMS: atom_id res chain seq x y z
N MET A 1 0.48 14.90 18.23
CA MET A 1 0.00 13.54 17.91
C MET A 1 1.04 12.58 18.42
N GLU A 2 0.67 11.64 19.30
CA GLU A 2 1.57 10.57 19.72
C GLU A 2 1.73 9.60 18.54
N ILE A 3 2.97 9.38 18.10
CA ILE A 3 3.26 8.45 17.01
C ILE A 3 3.26 7.05 17.61
N LYS A 4 2.43 6.17 17.05
CA LYS A 4 2.37 4.77 17.43
C LYS A 4 3.24 3.95 16.47
N GLU A 5 3.82 2.86 16.95
CA GLU A 5 4.59 1.94 16.12
C GLU A 5 3.69 0.80 15.60
N GLY A 6 3.98 0.30 14.40
CA GLY A 6 3.19 -0.74 13.75
C GLY A 6 2.28 -0.25 12.61
N PHE A 7 1.22 -1.00 12.34
CA PHE A 7 0.32 -0.75 11.22
C PHE A 7 -1.04 -0.25 11.70
N PHE A 8 -1.43 0.94 11.26
CA PHE A 8 -2.68 1.59 11.63
C PHE A 8 -3.51 1.89 10.38
N GLU A 9 -4.81 1.64 10.47
CA GLU A 9 -5.74 2.07 9.45
C GLU A 9 -6.38 3.38 9.86
N ILE A 10 -6.40 4.33 8.94
CA ILE A 10 -6.99 5.64 9.15
C ILE A 10 -7.87 6.05 7.97
N THR A 11 -8.74 7.00 8.21
CA THR A 11 -9.57 7.65 7.20
C THR A 11 -8.78 8.72 6.45
N VAL A 12 -9.30 9.12 5.28
CA VAL A 12 -8.77 10.27 4.52
C VAL A 12 -8.82 11.56 5.33
N LYS A 13 -9.79 11.71 6.24
CA LYS A 13 -9.89 12.88 7.11
C LYS A 13 -8.76 12.90 8.14
N GLU A 14 -8.51 11.77 8.80
CA GLU A 14 -7.42 11.64 9.78
C GLU A 14 -6.05 11.83 9.14
N SER A 15 -5.84 11.35 7.90
CA SER A 15 -4.56 11.51 7.21
C SER A 15 -4.23 12.97 6.87
N LYS A 16 -5.24 13.82 6.67
CA LYS A 16 -5.06 15.27 6.48
C LYS A 16 -4.60 15.98 7.75
N SER A 17 -4.81 15.39 8.92
CA SER A 17 -4.33 15.93 10.20
C SER A 17 -2.88 15.52 10.51
N ILE A 18 -2.29 14.62 9.72
CA ILE A 18 -0.87 14.27 9.81
C ILE A 18 -0.05 15.31 9.04
N ASN A 19 0.38 16.35 9.75
CA ASN A 19 1.22 17.45 9.27
C ASN A 19 2.67 17.37 9.79
N ASP A 20 3.14 16.18 10.17
CA ASP A 20 4.48 15.97 10.70
C ASP A 20 5.43 15.58 9.56
N VAL A 21 6.52 16.34 9.42
CA VAL A 21 7.50 16.22 8.33
C VAL A 21 8.25 14.89 8.32
N ARG A 22 8.23 14.14 9.43
CA ARG A 22 8.82 12.80 9.52
C ARG A 22 8.05 11.76 8.72
N PHE A 23 6.78 12.04 8.39
CA PHE A 23 5.94 11.12 7.64
C PHE A 23 6.14 11.29 6.14
N LEU A 24 6.61 10.23 5.49
CA LEU A 24 6.61 10.16 4.04
C LEU A 24 5.23 9.76 3.53
N ARG A 25 4.62 10.62 2.72
CA ARG A 25 3.38 10.31 2.00
C ARG A 25 3.68 9.45 0.78
N VAL A 26 2.98 8.32 0.65
CA VAL A 26 3.15 7.35 -0.43
C VAL A 26 1.85 7.18 -1.21
N ASN A 27 1.95 7.35 -2.52
CA ASN A 27 0.87 7.20 -3.51
C ASN A 27 -0.27 8.23 -3.40
N PHE A 28 -0.01 9.35 -2.72
CA PHE A 28 -0.89 10.51 -2.62
C PHE A 28 -0.87 11.35 -3.91
N PRO A 29 -1.90 12.16 -4.25
CA PRO A 29 -1.89 13.05 -5.42
C PRO A 29 -0.85 14.19 -5.32
N GLU A 30 -0.47 14.60 -4.11
CA GLU A 30 0.53 15.63 -3.81
C GLU A 30 1.83 15.43 -4.61
N LYS A 31 2.44 16.51 -5.09
CA LYS A 31 3.63 16.47 -5.96
C LYS A 31 4.83 15.81 -5.27
N ASP A 32 5.02 16.12 -4.00
CA ASP A 32 6.18 15.67 -3.22
C ASP A 32 6.00 14.26 -2.62
N ALA A 33 4.84 13.63 -2.84
CA ALA A 33 4.59 12.28 -2.38
C ALA A 33 5.34 11.24 -3.23
N ALA A 34 5.87 10.20 -2.58
CA ALA A 34 6.48 9.07 -3.27
C ALA A 34 5.42 8.28 -4.04
N LYS A 35 5.49 8.25 -5.37
CA LYS A 35 4.54 7.51 -6.21
C LYS A 35 5.04 6.08 -6.42
N ILE A 36 4.18 5.08 -6.22
CA ILE A 36 4.56 3.66 -6.33
C ILE A 36 5.15 3.35 -7.71
N HIS A 37 4.47 3.73 -8.80
CA HIS A 37 4.93 3.44 -10.15
C HIS A 37 6.29 4.09 -10.49
N ILE A 38 6.50 5.35 -10.07
CA ILE A 38 7.77 6.08 -10.30
C ILE A 38 8.90 5.49 -9.45
N TYR A 39 8.61 5.13 -8.20
CA TYR A 39 9.62 4.58 -7.32
C TYR A 39 10.03 3.18 -7.80
N TYR A 40 9.06 2.34 -8.16
CA TYR A 40 9.32 1.00 -8.66
C TYR A 40 10.16 1.00 -9.94
N SER A 41 9.88 1.89 -10.90
CA SER A 41 10.64 1.95 -12.15
C SER A 41 12.10 2.37 -11.97
N LYS A 42 12.45 2.97 -10.83
CA LYS A 42 13.83 3.33 -10.47
C LYS A 42 14.59 2.19 -9.79
N LEU A 43 13.91 1.16 -9.30
CA LEU A 43 14.55 0.00 -8.70
C LEU A 43 15.15 -0.88 -9.79
N LYS A 44 16.37 -1.38 -9.58
CA LYS A 44 16.97 -2.37 -10.46
C LYS A 44 16.29 -3.71 -10.26
N GLU A 45 16.24 -4.53 -11.31
CA GLU A 45 15.64 -5.87 -11.28
C GLU A 45 16.18 -6.73 -10.13
N ARG A 46 17.50 -6.72 -9.92
CA ARG A 46 18.14 -7.45 -8.81
C ARG A 46 17.64 -6.97 -7.43
N GLU A 47 17.39 -5.67 -7.27
CA GLU A 47 16.87 -5.13 -6.02
C GLU A 47 15.43 -5.59 -5.78
N ILE A 48 14.60 -5.58 -6.83
CA ILE A 48 13.22 -6.07 -6.77
C ILE A 48 13.20 -7.56 -6.36
N LEU A 49 14.02 -8.40 -7.00
CA LEU A 49 14.12 -9.83 -6.68
C LEU A 49 14.54 -10.06 -5.23
N ASN A 50 15.55 -9.34 -4.74
CA ASN A 50 15.98 -9.43 -3.35
C ASN A 50 14.88 -9.03 -2.38
N ILE A 51 14.19 -7.91 -2.63
CA ILE A 51 13.06 -7.44 -1.79
C ILE A 51 11.94 -8.49 -1.76
N LYS A 52 11.57 -9.07 -2.91
CA LYS A 52 10.56 -10.12 -2.98
C LYS A 52 10.94 -11.34 -2.14
N SER A 53 12.21 -11.76 -2.22
CA SER A 53 12.74 -12.86 -1.41
C SER A 53 12.67 -12.56 0.09
N GLU A 54 13.09 -11.38 0.52
CA GLU A 54 13.01 -10.97 1.93
C GLU A 54 11.57 -10.93 2.45
N ILE A 55 10.65 -10.35 1.66
CA ILE A 55 9.22 -10.34 1.99
C ILE A 55 8.73 -11.77 2.17
N GLN A 56 9.01 -12.65 1.21
CA GLN A 56 8.57 -14.04 1.23
C GLN A 56 9.05 -14.79 2.47
N THR A 57 10.31 -14.58 2.87
CA THR A 57 10.86 -15.13 4.12
C THR A 57 10.07 -14.67 5.35
N ILE A 58 9.72 -13.37 5.41
CA ILE A 58 8.97 -12.80 6.53
C ILE A 58 7.54 -13.35 6.58
N VAL A 59 6.82 -13.31 5.45
CA VAL A 59 5.40 -13.67 5.44
C VAL A 59 5.16 -15.18 5.39
N LYS A 60 6.22 -15.98 5.15
CA LYS A 60 6.20 -17.44 4.98
C LYS A 60 5.16 -17.90 3.94
N LEU A 61 4.98 -17.12 2.88
CA LEU A 61 4.09 -17.48 1.78
C LEU A 61 4.77 -18.49 0.86
N SER A 62 4.00 -19.42 0.32
CA SER A 62 4.47 -20.29 -0.75
C SER A 62 4.70 -19.49 -2.04
N ASP A 63 5.63 -19.94 -2.89
CA ASP A 63 5.90 -19.31 -4.19
C ASP A 63 4.62 -19.16 -5.02
N LYS A 64 3.72 -20.15 -4.95
CA LYS A 64 2.43 -20.12 -5.63
C LYS A 64 1.53 -18.97 -5.14
N ALA A 65 1.49 -18.72 -3.84
CA ALA A 65 0.73 -17.61 -3.27
C ALA A 65 1.36 -16.26 -3.62
N LEU A 66 2.70 -16.17 -3.64
CA LEU A 66 3.40 -14.96 -4.06
C LEU A 66 3.18 -14.66 -5.56
N ASN A 67 3.19 -15.69 -6.41
CA ASN A 67 2.98 -15.56 -7.86
C ASN A 67 1.55 -15.13 -8.21
N LEU A 68 0.54 -15.66 -7.51
CA LEU A 68 -0.85 -15.20 -7.66
C LEU A 68 -1.02 -13.72 -7.28
N LEU A 69 -0.18 -13.22 -6.38
CA LEU A 69 -0.15 -11.80 -6.02
C LEU A 69 0.65 -10.97 -7.04
N ALA A 70 1.68 -11.54 -7.65
CA ALA A 70 2.45 -10.94 -8.74
C ALA A 70 1.62 -10.71 -10.01
N GLU A 71 0.67 -11.59 -10.32
CA GLU A 71 -0.31 -11.41 -11.40
C GLU A 71 -1.12 -10.10 -11.26
N ARG A 72 -1.17 -9.54 -10.04
CA ARG A 72 -1.71 -8.22 -9.77
C ARG A 72 -0.57 -7.21 -9.74
N GLU A 73 -0.15 -6.79 -10.92
CA GLU A 73 1.03 -5.94 -11.13
C GLU A 73 1.13 -4.75 -10.16
N PHE A 74 0.02 -4.03 -9.90
CA PHE A 74 0.03 -2.89 -8.97
C PHE A 74 0.22 -3.31 -7.50
N PHE A 75 -0.32 -4.46 -7.11
CA PHE A 75 -0.17 -4.99 -5.76
C PHE A 75 1.29 -5.34 -5.47
N GLU A 76 1.95 -6.06 -6.39
CA GLU A 76 3.38 -6.38 -6.26
C GLU A 76 4.20 -5.11 -6.14
N LYS A 77 3.99 -4.16 -7.06
CA LYS A 77 4.71 -2.87 -7.05
C LYS A 77 4.52 -2.15 -5.72
N GLY A 78 3.29 -2.11 -5.21
CA GLY A 78 2.98 -1.51 -3.92
C GLY A 78 3.75 -2.17 -2.77
N LEU A 79 3.74 -3.50 -2.71
CA LEU A 79 4.42 -4.26 -1.68
C LEU A 79 5.94 -4.04 -1.71
N VAL A 80 6.55 -4.15 -2.89
CA VAL A 80 8.00 -3.95 -3.08
C VAL A 80 8.41 -2.52 -2.72
N VAL A 81 7.68 -1.52 -3.21
CA VAL A 81 8.01 -0.11 -2.96
C VAL A 81 7.87 0.21 -1.48
N ILE A 82 6.77 -0.18 -0.84
CA ILE A 82 6.52 0.17 0.56
C ILE A 82 7.54 -0.53 1.46
N TYR A 83 7.86 -1.79 1.18
CA TYR A 83 8.94 -2.50 1.88
C TYR A 83 10.30 -1.81 1.70
N SER A 84 10.65 -1.42 0.47
CA SER A 84 11.87 -0.67 0.17
C SER A 84 11.95 0.66 0.93
N LEU A 85 10.82 1.38 1.01
CA LEU A 85 10.73 2.63 1.75
C LEU A 85 10.88 2.40 3.26
N LEU A 86 10.30 1.34 3.83
CA LEU A 86 10.44 1.03 5.26
C LEU A 86 11.90 0.79 5.69
N LYS A 87 12.78 0.35 4.77
CA LYS A 87 14.22 0.24 5.07
C LYS A 87 14.86 1.61 5.35
N ASN A 88 14.35 2.67 4.74
CA ASN A 88 14.97 4.00 4.75
C ASN A 88 14.19 5.05 5.56
N TYR A 89 12.90 4.82 5.79
CA TYR A 89 12.00 5.75 6.46
C TYR A 89 11.31 5.06 7.63
N ASP A 90 11.13 5.78 8.73
CA ASP A 90 10.50 5.25 9.93
C ASP A 90 8.97 5.34 9.88
N PHE A 91 8.45 6.37 9.22
CA PHE A 91 7.03 6.69 9.26
C PHE A 91 6.48 6.89 7.86
N LEU A 92 5.54 6.05 7.45
CA LEU A 92 4.87 6.12 6.16
C LEU A 92 3.38 6.40 6.34
N VAL A 93 2.82 7.25 5.46
CA VAL A 93 1.38 7.36 5.25
C VAL A 93 1.09 6.86 3.84
N VAL A 94 0.37 5.76 3.72
CA VAL A 94 0.15 5.06 2.45
C VAL A 94 -1.33 5.09 2.11
N THR A 95 -1.70 5.48 0.89
CA THR A 95 -3.09 5.39 0.41
C THR A 95 -3.34 4.11 -0.39
N ASP A 96 -4.55 3.56 -0.24
CA ASP A 96 -5.07 2.40 -0.99
C ASP A 96 -5.53 2.71 -2.42
N VAL A 97 -5.41 3.96 -2.89
CA VAL A 97 -5.76 4.34 -4.26
C VAL A 97 -5.01 3.48 -5.28
N GLY A 98 -5.74 2.90 -6.23
CA GLY A 98 -5.20 2.02 -7.26
C GLY A 98 -5.12 0.54 -6.86
N PHE A 99 -5.33 0.19 -5.59
CA PHE A 99 -5.50 -1.21 -5.19
C PHE A 99 -6.96 -1.65 -5.40
N SER A 100 -7.15 -2.90 -5.84
CA SER A 100 -8.48 -3.54 -5.82
C SER A 100 -8.88 -3.86 -4.38
N TYR A 101 -10.18 -4.01 -4.10
CA TYR A 101 -10.66 -4.35 -2.75
C TYR A 101 -10.03 -5.61 -2.18
N GLU A 102 -9.93 -6.67 -2.98
CA GLU A 102 -9.33 -7.93 -2.54
C GLU A 102 -7.82 -7.76 -2.31
N SER A 103 -7.17 -6.93 -3.14
CA SER A 103 -5.76 -6.60 -2.99
C SER A 103 -5.49 -5.84 -1.68
N ILE A 104 -6.39 -4.95 -1.26
CA ILE A 104 -6.28 -4.18 -0.01
C ILE A 104 -6.25 -5.11 1.20
N ASP A 105 -7.15 -6.09 1.27
CA ASP A 105 -7.24 -6.98 2.43
C ASP A 105 -6.01 -7.87 2.55
N VAL A 106 -5.53 -8.43 1.44
CA VAL A 106 -4.27 -9.19 1.45
C VAL A 106 -3.10 -8.28 1.83
N PHE A 107 -3.03 -7.07 1.25
CA PHE A 107 -1.96 -6.12 1.50
C PHE A 107 -1.85 -5.80 2.99
N ARG A 108 -2.98 -5.53 3.66
CA ARG A 108 -3.05 -5.26 5.10
C ARG A 108 -2.47 -6.39 5.93
N VAL A 109 -2.83 -7.63 5.62
CA VAL A 109 -2.34 -8.80 6.37
C VAL A 109 -0.83 -8.96 6.21
N LEU A 110 -0.32 -8.81 4.99
CA LEU A 110 1.12 -8.93 4.74
C LEU A 110 1.91 -7.79 5.38
N MET A 111 1.45 -6.55 5.24
CA MET A 111 2.16 -5.40 5.80
C MET A 111 2.18 -5.39 7.33
N LYS A 112 1.15 -5.93 7.99
CA LYS A 112 1.17 -6.14 9.45
C LYS A 112 2.32 -7.07 9.86
N LYS A 113 2.44 -8.22 9.20
CA LYS A 113 3.55 -9.16 9.47
C LYS A 113 4.91 -8.56 9.16
N ILE A 114 5.00 -7.82 8.04
CA ILE A 114 6.23 -7.15 7.65
C ILE A 114 6.64 -6.15 8.72
N ILE A 115 5.73 -5.28 9.18
CA ILE A 115 6.09 -4.21 10.11
C ILE A 115 6.46 -4.72 11.50
N GLU A 116 5.84 -5.81 11.95
CA GLU A 116 6.23 -6.51 13.18
C GLU A 116 7.70 -6.93 13.16
N ASN A 117 8.25 -7.27 11.99
CA ASN A 117 9.65 -7.65 11.82
C ASN A 117 10.62 -6.45 11.80
N PHE A 118 10.12 -5.22 11.65
CA PHE A 118 10.95 -4.01 11.61
C PHE A 118 11.09 -3.30 12.97
N GLY A 119 10.28 -3.65 13.97
CA GLY A 119 10.35 -3.13 15.35
C GLY A 119 9.90 -1.67 15.52
N ASN A 120 10.57 -0.73 14.88
CA ASN A 120 10.44 0.72 15.15
C ASN A 120 9.85 1.50 13.97
N LYS A 121 9.05 0.84 13.13
CA LYS A 121 8.49 1.44 11.92
C LYS A 121 6.99 1.60 12.05
N CYS A 122 6.44 2.60 11.38
CA CYS A 122 5.01 2.83 11.35
C CYS A 122 4.47 3.00 9.93
N ILE A 123 3.31 2.38 9.68
CA ILE A 123 2.48 2.63 8.50
C ILE A 123 1.10 3.09 8.95
N TYR A 124 0.71 4.28 8.49
CA TYR A 124 -0.68 4.74 8.50
C TYR A 124 -1.29 4.48 7.13
N PHE A 125 -2.07 3.42 7.02
CA PHE A 125 -2.75 3.00 5.81
C PHE A 125 -4.11 3.71 5.69
N VAL A 126 -4.20 4.63 4.75
CA VAL A 126 -5.39 5.45 4.48
C VAL A 126 -6.35 4.66 3.61
N ARG A 127 -7.52 4.37 4.15
CA ARG A 127 -8.58 3.75 3.36
C ARG A 127 -9.48 4.78 2.70
N HIS A 128 -9.57 4.72 1.38
CA HIS A 128 -10.67 5.29 0.64
C HIS A 128 -11.82 4.28 0.72
N LYS A 129 -12.52 4.28 1.86
CA LYS A 129 -13.85 3.65 1.90
C LYS A 129 -14.67 4.37 0.84
N ASN A 130 -14.86 3.75 -0.31
CA ASN A 130 -15.92 4.15 -1.21
C ASN A 130 -17.20 4.08 -0.37
N GLU A 131 -17.76 5.24 -0.03
CA GLU A 131 -19.21 5.33 0.08
C GLU A 131 -19.72 4.62 -1.17
N LYS A 132 -20.52 3.56 -0.99
CA LYS A 132 -21.17 2.90 -2.11
C LYS A 132 -21.88 4.00 -2.90
N VAL A 133 -21.30 4.46 -4.00
CA VAL A 133 -22.04 5.26 -4.97
C VAL A 133 -23.09 4.29 -5.44
N LYS A 134 -24.33 4.46 -4.97
CA LYS A 134 -25.49 3.81 -5.55
C LYS A 134 -25.56 4.31 -6.98
N VAL A 135 -24.93 3.58 -7.89
CA VAL A 135 -25.15 3.78 -9.32
C VAL A 135 -26.57 3.27 -9.57
N ASN A 136 -27.54 4.18 -9.52
CA ASN A 136 -28.87 3.90 -10.02
C ASN A 136 -28.74 3.80 -11.54
N PHE A 137 -28.71 2.58 -12.07
CA PHE A 137 -28.90 2.37 -13.49
C PHE A 137 -30.37 2.71 -13.82
N THR A 138 -30.63 3.94 -14.27
CA THR A 138 -31.87 4.23 -15.01
C THR A 138 -31.71 3.61 -16.40
N PHE A 139 -32.27 2.41 -16.56
CA PHE A 139 -32.40 1.75 -17.85
C PHE A 139 -33.40 2.56 -18.70
N ILE A 140 -32.91 3.48 -19.53
CA ILE A 140 -33.74 4.10 -20.57
C ILE A 140 -33.72 3.12 -21.75
N GLY A 141 -34.59 2.12 -21.67
CA GLY A 141 -34.85 1.22 -22.80
C GLY A 141 -35.49 2.01 -23.93
N LYS A 142 -34.73 2.34 -24.98
CA LYS A 142 -35.29 2.57 -26.31
C LYS A 142 -35.06 1.33 -27.15
N ARG A 143 -36.16 0.60 -27.38
CA ARG A 143 -36.29 -0.37 -28.46
C ARG A 143 -36.24 0.40 -29.78
N TYR A 144 -35.37 -0.01 -30.68
CA TYR A 144 -35.55 0.12 -32.13
C TYR A 144 -35.37 -1.26 -32.73
#